data_AF-A0A432UM82-F1
#
_entry.id   AF-A0A432UM82-F1
#
_cell.length_a   1.000
_cell.length_b   1.000
_cell.length_c   1.000
_cell.angle_alpha   90.00
_cell.angle_beta   90.00
_cell.angle_gamma   90.00
#
_symmetry.space_group_name_H-M   'P 1'
#
loop_
_entity.id
_entity.type
_entity.pdbx_description
1 polymer ?
#
loop_
_entity_poly.entity_id
_entity_poly.type
_entity_poly.pdbx_seq_one_letter_code
_entity_poly.pdbx_strand_id
1 'polypeptide(L)'
;MRYSQFFLPTLKECPAEAEIASHRLMLRAGMIRKLASGLYTFLPLGLRSLRKVENIIREEMNRAGAQELLMPVVQPAELWRESGRWDHYGKELLRFKDRHGRDFCLGPTHEEVITDLIRKHIRSYRDLPLNLYQIQTKFRDEIRPRFGIMRSREFIMKDAYSFAQDEEALDQTYQAMHKAYCNIFERCGLDFRPVEADTGSIGGHASHEFMVLAETGEDAIACCTSCSFAANTELAQVKKQTQGEPFVPGTEELKRVDTPGKRAVEEVTKFLDKKARELVKTLIFLADEKPVAVLMRGDHELNEVKLKNVLGAQKLEMADPETVKRTTGAEVGFAGPIGLPSD
;
A
#
# COMPACT_ATOMS: atom_id res chain seq x y z
N MET A 1 -24.65 -16.34 -27.94
CA MET A 1 -24.68 -14.94 -28.43
C MET A 1 -23.88 -14.87 -29.73
N ARG A 2 -24.45 -14.36 -30.82
CA ARG A 2 -23.72 -14.15 -32.09
C ARG A 2 -22.93 -12.84 -32.04
N TYR A 3 -21.81 -12.75 -32.75
CA TYR A 3 -20.97 -11.55 -32.78
C TYR A 3 -21.72 -10.31 -33.27
N SER A 4 -22.56 -10.46 -34.30
CA SER A 4 -23.34 -9.36 -34.91
C SER A 4 -24.34 -8.68 -33.98
N GLN A 5 -24.65 -9.28 -32.83
CA GLN A 5 -25.56 -8.75 -31.82
C GLN A 5 -24.83 -8.34 -30.53
N PHE A 6 -23.50 -8.52 -30.48
CA PHE A 6 -22.69 -8.26 -29.30
C PHE A 6 -22.05 -6.88 -29.41
N PHE A 7 -22.31 -5.99 -28.46
CA PHE A 7 -21.68 -4.67 -28.42
C PHE A 7 -20.19 -4.81 -28.08
N LEU A 8 -19.36 -4.76 -29.11
CA LEU A 8 -17.92 -4.93 -29.02
C LEU A 8 -17.18 -3.92 -29.92
N PRO A 9 -17.11 -2.64 -29.50
CA PRO A 9 -16.38 -1.62 -30.25
C PRO A 9 -14.88 -1.87 -30.11
N THR A 10 -14.27 -2.62 -31.02
CA THR A 10 -12.81 -2.83 -31.03
C THR A 10 -12.10 -1.59 -31.58
N LEU A 11 -10.84 -1.39 -31.18
CA LEU A 11 -10.02 -0.28 -31.67
C LEU A 11 -8.81 -0.81 -32.44
N LYS A 12 -8.59 -0.25 -33.64
CA LYS A 12 -7.40 -0.55 -34.44
C LYS A 12 -6.14 -0.04 -33.74
N GLU A 13 -6.18 1.21 -33.28
CA GLU A 13 -5.09 1.94 -32.65
C GLU A 13 -5.25 2.00 -31.12
N CYS A 14 -4.14 2.03 -30.39
CA CYS A 14 -4.17 2.24 -28.94
C CYS A 14 -4.36 3.73 -28.64
N PRO A 15 -5.26 4.12 -27.72
CA PRO A 15 -5.26 5.47 -27.17
C PRO A 15 -3.90 5.80 -26.55
N ALA A 16 -3.41 7.03 -26.76
CA ALA A 16 -2.08 7.47 -26.30
C ALA A 16 -1.92 7.46 -24.76
N GLU A 17 -3.03 7.56 -24.04
CA GLU A 17 -3.10 7.54 -22.57
C GLU A 17 -2.92 6.14 -21.95
N ALA A 18 -2.86 5.08 -22.77
CA ALA A 18 -2.72 3.71 -22.28
C ALA A 18 -1.25 3.27 -22.31
N GLU A 19 -0.60 3.31 -21.16
CA GLU A 19 0.83 3.01 -21.03
C GLU A 19 1.10 1.49 -21.00
N ILE A 20 0.43 0.77 -20.09
CA ILE A 20 0.69 -0.66 -19.88
C ILE A 20 -0.08 -1.58 -20.84
N ALA A 21 0.46 -2.77 -21.05
CA ALA A 21 -0.09 -3.75 -21.99
C ALA A 21 -1.54 -4.15 -21.67
N SER A 22 -1.88 -4.41 -20.41
CA SER A 22 -3.24 -4.80 -20.01
C SER A 22 -4.26 -3.71 -20.33
N HIS A 23 -3.97 -2.44 -19.98
CA HIS A 23 -4.84 -1.30 -20.29
C HIS A 23 -5.04 -1.13 -21.80
N ARG A 24 -3.94 -1.18 -22.58
CA ARG A 24 -3.98 -1.08 -24.05
C ARG A 24 -4.84 -2.19 -24.67
N LEU A 25 -4.65 -3.42 -24.23
CA LEU A 25 -5.38 -4.58 -24.76
C LEU A 25 -6.86 -4.54 -24.37
N MET A 26 -7.20 -4.20 -23.13
CA MET A 26 -8.60 -4.12 -22.69
C MET A 26 -9.38 -3.03 -23.43
N LEU A 27 -8.75 -1.89 -23.74
CA LEU A 27 -9.36 -0.85 -24.57
C LEU A 27 -9.55 -1.34 -26.02
N ARG A 28 -8.52 -1.94 -26.62
CA ARG A 28 -8.57 -2.40 -28.02
C ARG A 28 -9.54 -3.55 -28.25
N ALA A 29 -9.62 -4.47 -27.29
CA ALA A 29 -10.55 -5.58 -27.31
C ALA A 29 -12.01 -5.15 -27.03
N GLY A 30 -12.27 -3.88 -26.72
CA GLY A 30 -13.60 -3.40 -26.38
C GLY A 30 -14.12 -3.98 -25.05
N MET A 31 -13.23 -4.21 -24.08
CA MET A 31 -13.60 -4.70 -22.75
C MET A 31 -13.97 -3.57 -21.80
N ILE A 32 -13.30 -2.42 -21.91
CA ILE A 32 -13.55 -1.24 -21.09
C ILE A 32 -13.56 0.05 -21.92
N ARG A 33 -14.18 1.10 -21.38
CA ARG A 33 -14.12 2.47 -21.89
C ARG A 33 -13.93 3.46 -20.76
N LYS A 34 -13.04 4.43 -20.97
CA LYS A 34 -12.83 5.54 -20.02
C LYS A 34 -14.03 6.47 -20.08
N LEU A 35 -14.63 6.72 -18.92
CA LEU A 35 -15.69 7.73 -18.73
C LEU A 35 -15.08 9.05 -18.24
N ALA A 36 -14.17 8.97 -17.28
CA ALA A 36 -13.36 10.09 -16.78
C ALA A 36 -12.01 9.57 -16.26
N SER A 37 -11.16 10.45 -15.73
CA SER A 37 -9.90 10.03 -15.09
C SER A 37 -10.18 9.05 -13.95
N GLY A 38 -9.62 7.83 -14.05
CA GLY A 38 -9.82 6.76 -13.09
C GLY A 38 -11.25 6.19 -13.02
N LEU A 39 -12.12 6.44 -14.01
CA LEU A 39 -13.48 5.89 -14.07
C LEU A 39 -13.68 5.14 -15.39
N TYR A 40 -14.00 3.85 -15.30
CA TYR A 40 -14.12 2.97 -16.47
C TYR A 40 -15.45 2.24 -16.51
N THR A 41 -16.09 2.24 -17.68
CA THR A 41 -17.24 1.39 -17.97
C THR A 41 -16.77 0.03 -18.44
N PHE A 42 -17.19 -1.03 -17.76
CA PHE A 42 -17.02 -2.41 -18.26
C PHE A 42 -18.05 -2.68 -19.36
N LEU A 43 -17.55 -2.92 -20.57
CA LEU A 43 -18.37 -3.33 -21.72
C LEU A 43 -18.71 -4.82 -21.64
N PRO A 44 -19.66 -5.35 -22.44
CA PRO A 44 -20.15 -6.71 -22.29
C PRO A 44 -19.07 -7.81 -22.23
N LEU A 45 -17.97 -7.70 -22.99
CA LEU A 45 -16.87 -8.66 -22.92
C LEU A 45 -16.10 -8.57 -21.59
N GLY A 46 -15.79 -7.34 -21.16
CA GLY A 46 -15.12 -7.08 -19.89
C GLY A 46 -15.97 -7.53 -18.71
N LEU A 47 -17.26 -7.19 -18.72
CA LEU A 47 -18.19 -7.57 -17.67
C LEU A 47 -18.35 -9.09 -17.55
N ARG A 48 -18.41 -9.83 -18.67
CA ARG A 48 -18.44 -11.31 -18.63
C ARG A 48 -17.19 -11.90 -18.00
N SER A 49 -16.03 -11.29 -18.24
CA SER A 49 -14.75 -11.73 -17.67
C SER A 49 -14.71 -11.42 -16.17
N LEU A 50 -15.11 -10.21 -15.78
CA LEU A 50 -15.27 -9.81 -14.38
C LEU A 50 -16.18 -10.77 -13.61
N ARG A 51 -17.38 -11.09 -14.14
CA ARG A 51 -18.31 -12.01 -13.47
C ARG A 51 -17.74 -13.43 -13.29
N LYS A 52 -16.87 -13.89 -14.20
CA LYS A 52 -16.16 -15.17 -14.02
C LYS A 52 -15.22 -15.12 -12.83
N VAL A 53 -14.45 -14.03 -12.70
CA VAL A 53 -13.54 -13.82 -11.57
C VAL A 53 -14.34 -13.73 -10.26
N GLU A 54 -15.43 -12.95 -10.23
CA GLU A 54 -16.28 -12.87 -9.04
C GLU A 54 -16.84 -14.23 -8.64
N ASN A 55 -17.23 -15.09 -9.59
CA ASN A 55 -17.74 -16.43 -9.28
C ASN A 55 -16.67 -17.33 -8.69
N ILE A 56 -15.43 -17.30 -9.20
CA ILE A 56 -14.30 -18.02 -8.58
C ILE A 56 -14.11 -17.55 -7.14
N ILE A 57 -14.13 -16.23 -6.92
CA ILE A 57 -14.01 -15.64 -5.58
C ILE A 57 -15.14 -16.15 -4.68
N ARG A 58 -16.41 -16.05 -5.10
CA ARG A 58 -17.55 -16.51 -4.29
C ARG A 58 -17.45 -17.97 -3.91
N GLU A 59 -17.08 -18.83 -4.86
CA GLU A 59 -16.94 -20.27 -4.60
C GLU A 59 -15.88 -20.58 -3.54
N GLU A 60 -14.70 -19.95 -3.61
CA GLU A 60 -13.63 -20.18 -2.64
C GLU A 60 -13.90 -19.51 -1.29
N MET A 61 -14.51 -18.32 -1.27
CA MET A 61 -14.91 -17.64 -0.02
C MET A 61 -15.99 -18.45 0.72
N ASN A 62 -17.02 -18.94 0.00
CA ASN A 62 -18.07 -19.77 0.57
C ASN A 62 -17.52 -21.11 1.06
N ARG A 63 -16.56 -21.72 0.34
CA ARG A 63 -15.87 -22.94 0.78
C ARG A 63 -15.08 -22.71 2.07
N ALA A 64 -14.53 -21.51 2.27
CA ALA A 64 -13.84 -21.13 3.49
C ALA A 64 -14.78 -20.69 4.63
N GLY A 65 -16.10 -20.86 4.46
CA GLY A 65 -17.10 -20.54 5.49
C GLY A 65 -17.46 -19.06 5.60
N ALA A 66 -16.99 -18.20 4.67
CA ALA A 66 -17.37 -16.81 4.63
C ALA A 66 -18.77 -16.64 4.01
N GLN A 67 -19.56 -15.69 4.51
CA GLN A 67 -20.93 -15.44 4.05
C GLN A 67 -21.02 -14.10 3.31
N GLU A 68 -21.59 -14.12 2.10
CA GLU A 68 -21.72 -12.92 1.27
C GLU A 68 -22.87 -12.03 1.78
N LEU A 69 -22.59 -10.74 1.90
CA LEU A 69 -23.56 -9.67 2.15
C LEU A 69 -23.26 -8.48 1.24
N LEU A 70 -24.07 -7.42 1.31
CA LEU A 70 -23.84 -6.20 0.53
C LEU A 70 -24.10 -4.95 1.37
N MET A 71 -23.04 -4.16 1.60
CA MET A 71 -23.10 -2.92 2.37
C MET A 71 -23.21 -1.69 1.46
N PRO A 72 -23.83 -0.59 1.95
CA PRO A 72 -23.91 0.67 1.22
C PRO A 72 -22.54 1.24 0.85
N VAL A 73 -22.41 1.83 -0.35
CA VAL A 73 -21.23 2.62 -0.73
C VAL A 73 -21.24 3.97 -0.01
N VAL A 74 -22.41 4.58 0.14
CA VAL A 74 -22.58 5.83 0.89
C VAL A 74 -22.57 5.53 2.38
N GLN A 75 -21.63 6.12 3.10
CA GLN A 75 -21.42 5.86 4.52
C GLN A 75 -21.52 7.17 5.34
N PRO A 76 -22.19 7.16 6.49
CA PRO A 76 -22.32 8.34 7.36
C PRO A 76 -20.97 8.70 7.99
N ALA A 77 -20.66 10.00 8.06
CA ALA A 77 -19.40 10.49 8.61
C ALA A 77 -19.21 10.13 10.09
N GLU A 78 -20.29 9.96 10.84
CA GLU A 78 -20.28 9.62 12.27
C GLU A 78 -19.47 8.33 12.53
N LEU A 79 -19.68 7.30 11.72
CA LEU A 79 -18.97 6.02 11.88
C LEU A 79 -17.45 6.17 11.68
N TRP A 80 -17.04 7.00 10.72
CA TRP A 80 -15.62 7.29 10.44
C TRP A 80 -14.99 8.21 11.48
N ARG A 81 -15.79 9.06 12.12
CA ARG A 81 -15.34 9.90 13.25
C ARG A 81 -15.13 9.05 14.49
N GLU A 82 -16.00 8.05 14.73
CA GLU A 82 -15.83 7.09 15.84
C GLU A 82 -14.50 6.32 15.73
N SER A 83 -14.08 5.93 14.53
CA SER A 83 -12.78 5.28 14.30
C SER A 83 -11.60 6.24 14.21
N GLY A 84 -11.85 7.55 14.17
CA GLY A 84 -10.85 8.59 13.90
C GLY A 84 -10.41 8.67 12.42
N ARG A 85 -10.76 7.69 11.58
CA ARG A 85 -10.31 7.63 10.18
C ARG A 85 -10.91 8.72 9.31
N TRP A 86 -11.97 9.39 9.74
CA TRP A 86 -12.54 10.53 9.01
C TRP A 86 -11.49 11.60 8.67
N ASP A 87 -10.60 11.93 9.61
CA ASP A 87 -9.56 12.94 9.39
C ASP A 87 -8.24 12.30 8.93
N HIS A 88 -7.88 11.14 9.48
CA HIS A 88 -6.62 10.45 9.17
C HIS A 88 -6.53 9.91 7.74
N TYR A 89 -7.65 9.53 7.09
CA TYR A 89 -7.63 8.95 5.73
C TYR A 89 -7.19 9.97 4.66
N GLY A 90 -7.16 11.26 5.00
CA GLY A 90 -6.65 12.30 4.11
C GLY A 90 -7.58 12.60 2.92
N LYS A 91 -6.97 13.00 1.79
CA LYS A 91 -7.71 13.51 0.61
C LYS A 91 -8.30 12.40 -0.27
N GLU A 92 -7.87 11.15 -0.09
CA GLU A 92 -8.39 10.02 -0.84
C GLU A 92 -9.83 9.67 -0.44
N LEU A 93 -10.26 10.06 0.76
CA LEU A 93 -11.64 9.89 1.20
C LEU A 93 -12.52 10.97 0.56
N LEU A 94 -13.36 10.55 -0.40
CA LEU A 94 -14.32 11.45 -1.04
C LEU A 94 -15.47 11.76 -0.08
N ARG A 95 -15.49 13.00 0.43
CA ARG A 95 -16.50 13.51 1.36
C ARG A 95 -17.52 14.37 0.63
N PHE A 96 -18.78 14.26 0.98
CA PHE A 96 -19.86 15.07 0.42
C PHE A 96 -20.97 15.30 1.45
N LYS A 97 -21.87 16.24 1.16
CA LYS A 97 -23.05 16.52 1.98
C LYS A 97 -24.33 16.11 1.26
N ASP A 98 -25.29 15.58 2.00
CA ASP A 98 -26.65 15.39 1.48
C ASP A 98 -27.40 16.73 1.35
N ARG A 99 -28.62 16.69 0.83
CA ARG A 99 -29.50 17.86 0.70
C ARG A 99 -29.88 18.53 2.03
N HIS A 100 -29.65 17.85 3.15
CA HIS A 100 -29.92 18.33 4.51
C HIS A 100 -28.65 18.81 5.22
N GLY A 101 -27.50 18.83 4.52
CA GLY A 101 -26.22 19.28 5.06
C GLY A 101 -25.48 18.24 5.90
N ARG A 102 -25.96 17.00 5.96
CA ARG A 102 -25.32 15.89 6.70
C ARG A 102 -24.11 15.37 5.93
N ASP A 103 -23.04 15.04 6.65
CA ASP A 103 -21.78 14.59 6.06
C ASP A 103 -21.79 13.09 5.77
N PHE A 104 -21.30 12.73 4.59
CA PHE A 104 -21.12 11.36 4.13
C PHE A 104 -19.79 11.20 3.40
N CYS A 105 -19.36 9.96 3.21
CA CYS A 105 -18.32 9.60 2.29
C CYS A 105 -18.75 8.48 1.34
N LEU A 106 -18.04 8.34 0.22
CA LEU A 106 -18.06 7.11 -0.56
C LEU A 106 -17.02 6.16 0.02
N GLY A 107 -17.45 5.00 0.48
CA GLY A 107 -16.63 4.02 1.19
C GLY A 107 -15.44 3.54 0.35
N PRO A 108 -14.19 3.85 0.75
CA PRO A 108 -12.99 3.25 0.16
C PRO A 108 -12.73 1.83 0.70
N THR A 109 -13.39 1.50 1.82
CA THR A 109 -13.44 0.23 2.55
C THR A 109 -14.61 0.30 3.57
N HIS A 110 -14.83 -0.74 4.36
CA HIS A 110 -16.03 -0.93 5.18
C HIS A 110 -15.79 -1.40 6.62
N GLU A 111 -14.59 -1.25 7.20
CA GLU A 111 -14.32 -1.69 8.59
C GLU A 111 -15.30 -1.09 9.60
N GLU A 112 -15.63 0.20 9.48
CA GLU A 112 -16.56 0.89 10.39
C GLU A 112 -18.00 0.40 10.22
N VAL A 113 -18.44 0.20 8.97
CA VAL A 113 -19.81 -0.20 8.65
C VAL A 113 -20.08 -1.62 9.15
N ILE A 114 -19.15 -2.54 8.91
CA ILE A 114 -19.31 -3.92 9.36
C ILE A 114 -19.20 -4.02 10.89
N THR A 115 -18.31 -3.24 11.51
CA THR A 115 -18.21 -3.19 12.98
C THR A 115 -19.49 -2.64 13.61
N ASP A 116 -20.09 -1.61 13.01
CA ASP A 116 -21.40 -1.09 13.46
C ASP A 116 -22.53 -2.12 13.32
N LEU A 117 -22.53 -2.91 12.24
CA LEU A 117 -23.49 -3.99 12.06
C LEU A 117 -23.33 -5.05 13.16
N ILE A 118 -22.10 -5.51 13.39
CA ILE A 118 -21.80 -6.58 14.34
C ILE A 118 -22.07 -6.15 15.78
N ARG A 119 -21.64 -4.95 16.22
CA ARG A 119 -21.87 -4.47 17.60
C ARG A 119 -23.35 -4.38 17.98
N LYS A 120 -24.24 -4.22 17.00
CA LYS A 120 -25.70 -4.16 17.22
C LYS A 120 -26.34 -5.53 17.41
N HIS A 121 -25.80 -6.56 16.74
CA HIS A 121 -26.45 -7.87 16.60
C HIS A 121 -25.76 -9.00 17.37
N ILE A 122 -24.44 -8.99 17.47
CA ILE A 122 -23.69 -10.03 18.19
C ILE A 122 -23.63 -9.67 19.67
N ARG A 123 -24.17 -10.56 20.52
CA ARG A 123 -24.28 -10.36 21.98
C ARG A 123 -23.61 -11.46 22.80
N SER A 124 -23.24 -12.58 22.17
CA SER A 124 -22.63 -13.73 22.84
C SER A 124 -21.43 -14.25 22.04
N TYR A 125 -20.44 -14.79 22.75
CA TYR A 125 -19.31 -15.50 22.14
C TYR A 125 -19.76 -16.73 21.32
N ARG A 126 -20.96 -17.26 21.59
CA ARG A 126 -21.52 -18.42 20.87
C ARG A 126 -21.86 -18.13 19.41
N ASP A 127 -21.99 -16.86 19.06
CA ASP A 127 -22.23 -16.41 17.68
C ASP A 127 -20.91 -16.19 16.91
N LEU A 128 -19.76 -16.47 17.55
CA LEU A 128 -18.41 -16.35 16.99
C LEU A 128 -17.77 -17.76 16.84
N PRO A 129 -16.84 -17.95 15.88
CA PRO A 129 -16.35 -16.96 14.92
C PRO A 129 -17.35 -16.70 13.77
N LEU A 130 -17.30 -15.49 13.24
CA LEU A 130 -18.13 -15.06 12.13
C LEU A 130 -17.24 -14.49 11.02
N ASN A 131 -17.49 -14.86 9.77
CA ASN A 131 -16.75 -14.35 8.62
C ASN A 131 -17.72 -13.87 7.53
N LEU A 132 -17.70 -12.57 7.26
CA LEU A 132 -18.61 -11.91 6.32
C LEU A 132 -17.82 -11.23 5.22
N TYR A 133 -18.29 -11.30 3.98
CA TYR A 133 -17.64 -10.62 2.85
C TYR A 133 -18.64 -9.98 1.91
N GLN A 134 -18.16 -9.08 1.06
CA GLN A 134 -18.93 -8.53 -0.05
C GLN A 134 -18.06 -8.40 -1.29
N ILE A 135 -18.68 -8.35 -2.47
CA ILE A 135 -18.05 -7.93 -3.72
C ILE A 135 -18.75 -6.64 -4.18
N GLN A 136 -18.10 -5.50 -3.95
CA GLN A 136 -18.77 -4.21 -4.01
C GLN A 136 -17.84 -3.08 -4.49
N THR A 137 -18.44 -2.07 -5.12
CA THR A 137 -17.73 -0.90 -5.67
C THR A 137 -17.20 0.02 -4.58
N LYS A 138 -15.90 0.26 -4.59
CA LYS A 138 -15.20 1.21 -3.72
C LYS A 138 -14.85 2.48 -4.48
N PHE A 139 -14.64 3.55 -3.72
CA PHE A 139 -14.15 4.81 -4.25
C PHE A 139 -12.95 5.32 -3.45
N ARG A 140 -11.84 5.63 -4.13
CA ARG A 140 -10.67 6.34 -3.59
C ARG A 140 -10.34 7.49 -4.53
N ASP A 141 -10.30 8.72 -4.05
CA ASP A 141 -9.99 9.89 -4.89
C ASP A 141 -8.49 10.00 -5.17
N GLU A 142 -7.99 9.02 -5.93
CA GLU A 142 -6.58 8.88 -6.23
C GLU A 142 -6.02 10.09 -6.96
N ILE A 143 -4.88 10.61 -6.48
CA ILE A 143 -4.28 11.84 -7.00
C ILE A 143 -3.84 11.69 -8.45
N ARG A 144 -3.37 10.49 -8.81
CA ARG A 144 -2.90 10.15 -10.16
C ARG A 144 -3.39 8.76 -10.56
N PRO A 145 -4.65 8.63 -10.99
CA PRO A 145 -5.18 7.37 -11.51
C PRO A 145 -4.43 6.99 -12.78
N ARG A 146 -3.85 5.80 -12.80
CA ARG A 146 -2.99 5.32 -13.89
C ARG A 146 -3.21 3.84 -14.15
N PHE A 147 -2.68 3.37 -15.27
CA PHE A 147 -2.68 1.94 -15.60
C PHE A 147 -4.07 1.29 -15.75
N GLY A 148 -5.05 2.05 -16.23
CA GLY A 148 -6.39 1.50 -16.51
C GLY A 148 -7.13 1.15 -15.23
N ILE A 149 -7.56 -0.11 -15.14
CA ILE A 149 -8.31 -0.64 -13.98
C ILE A 149 -7.40 -1.08 -12.82
N MET A 150 -6.06 -1.01 -12.97
CA MET A 150 -5.15 -1.40 -11.89
C MET A 150 -5.10 -0.34 -10.78
N ARG A 151 -5.15 0.95 -11.14
CA ARG A 151 -5.18 2.07 -10.20
C ARG A 151 -6.20 3.13 -10.64
N SER A 152 -7.47 2.85 -10.37
CA SER A 152 -8.61 3.71 -10.69
C SER A 152 -9.21 4.34 -9.44
N ARG A 153 -10.09 5.33 -9.62
CA ARG A 153 -10.79 5.96 -8.49
C ARG A 153 -12.00 5.17 -8.04
N GLU A 154 -12.75 4.65 -9.00
CA GLU A 154 -13.83 3.70 -8.76
C GLU A 154 -13.37 2.32 -9.22
N PHE A 155 -13.48 1.33 -8.33
CA PHE A 155 -13.06 -0.05 -8.59
C PHE A 155 -13.90 -1.04 -7.81
N ILE A 156 -13.84 -2.32 -8.20
CA ILE A 156 -14.56 -3.39 -7.52
C ILE A 156 -13.58 -4.10 -6.60
N MET A 157 -14.00 -4.29 -5.35
CA MET A 157 -13.21 -4.98 -4.36
C MET A 157 -14.05 -6.09 -3.75
N LYS A 158 -13.41 -7.24 -3.51
CA LYS A 158 -13.88 -8.19 -2.52
C LYS A 158 -13.19 -7.88 -1.19
N ASP A 159 -13.97 -7.47 -0.21
CA ASP A 159 -13.55 -7.19 1.16
C ASP A 159 -14.26 -8.16 2.10
N ALA A 160 -13.51 -8.72 3.06
CA ALA A 160 -13.97 -9.72 4.01
C ALA A 160 -13.51 -9.33 5.41
N TYR A 161 -14.38 -9.60 6.40
CA TYR A 161 -14.22 -9.18 7.78
C TYR A 161 -14.62 -10.34 8.68
N SER A 162 -13.66 -10.81 9.48
CA SER A 162 -13.86 -11.86 10.45
C SER A 162 -13.86 -11.32 11.87
N PHE A 163 -14.77 -11.85 12.70
CA PHE A 163 -14.91 -11.53 14.11
C PHE A 163 -14.69 -12.81 14.90
N ALA A 164 -13.82 -12.74 15.91
CA ALA A 164 -13.41 -13.88 16.71
C ALA A 164 -13.44 -13.51 18.20
N GLN A 165 -13.59 -14.51 19.06
CA GLN A 165 -13.58 -14.32 20.52
C GLN A 165 -12.14 -14.23 21.08
N ASP A 166 -11.18 -14.85 20.40
CA ASP A 166 -9.78 -15.01 20.80
C ASP A 166 -8.87 -15.02 19.55
N GLU A 167 -7.56 -14.90 19.80
CA GLU A 167 -6.54 -14.87 18.74
C GLU A 167 -6.42 -16.20 17.99
N GLU A 168 -6.65 -17.33 18.66
CA GLU A 168 -6.56 -18.65 18.01
C GLU A 168 -7.63 -18.81 16.92
N ALA A 169 -8.88 -18.43 17.21
CA ALA A 169 -9.96 -18.45 16.23
C ALA A 169 -9.74 -17.43 15.10
N LEU A 170 -9.10 -16.29 15.39
CA LEU A 170 -8.69 -15.32 14.37
C LEU A 170 -7.63 -15.92 13.45
N ASP A 171 -6.59 -16.56 14.00
CA ASP A 171 -5.52 -17.20 13.24
C ASP A 171 -6.03 -18.33 12.35
N GLN A 172 -6.94 -19.17 12.87
CA GLN A 172 -7.59 -20.21 12.07
C GLN A 172 -8.35 -19.61 10.87
N THR A 173 -9.09 -18.52 11.09
CA THR A 173 -9.80 -17.82 10.01
C THR A 173 -8.84 -17.17 9.03
N TYR A 174 -7.75 -16.57 9.52
CA TYR A 174 -6.70 -15.98 8.71
C TYR A 174 -6.05 -17.00 7.77
N GLN A 175 -5.68 -18.18 8.28
CA GLN A 175 -5.12 -19.27 7.48
C GLN A 175 -6.12 -19.81 6.45
N ALA A 176 -7.41 -19.89 6.82
CA ALA A 176 -8.47 -20.25 5.89
C ALA A 176 -8.61 -19.23 4.74
N MET A 177 -8.52 -17.93 5.04
CA MET A 177 -8.51 -16.86 4.03
C MET A 177 -7.25 -16.91 3.16
N HIS A 178 -6.08 -17.11 3.76
CA HIS A 178 -4.83 -17.26 3.02
C HIS A 178 -4.93 -18.40 1.98
N LYS A 179 -5.41 -19.57 2.40
CA LYS A 179 -5.65 -20.71 1.50
C LYS A 179 -6.70 -20.40 0.43
N ALA A 180 -7.81 -19.76 0.80
CA ALA A 180 -8.84 -19.38 -0.16
C ALA A 180 -8.30 -18.43 -1.23
N TYR A 181 -7.47 -17.46 -0.85
CA TYR A 181 -6.83 -16.54 -1.79
C TYR A 181 -5.85 -17.28 -2.70
N CYS A 182 -4.99 -18.16 -2.17
CA CYS A 182 -4.14 -19.01 -3.01
C CYS A 182 -4.95 -19.75 -4.09
N ASN A 183 -6.03 -20.43 -3.68
CA ASN A 183 -6.91 -21.13 -4.62
C ASN A 183 -7.53 -20.18 -5.65
N ILE A 184 -7.96 -18.97 -5.26
CA ILE A 184 -8.53 -17.98 -6.18
C ILE A 184 -7.52 -17.60 -7.26
N PHE A 185 -6.29 -17.27 -6.88
CA PHE A 185 -5.26 -16.87 -7.83
C PHE A 185 -4.82 -18.03 -8.73
N GLU A 186 -4.67 -19.24 -8.18
CA GLU A 186 -4.40 -20.47 -8.94
C GLU A 186 -5.50 -20.77 -9.96
N ARG A 187 -6.78 -20.68 -9.56
CA ARG A 187 -7.93 -20.89 -10.45
C ARG A 187 -8.09 -19.80 -11.51
N CYS A 188 -7.59 -18.59 -11.23
CA CYS A 188 -7.47 -17.52 -12.22
C CYS A 188 -6.29 -17.75 -13.19
N GLY A 189 -5.41 -18.72 -12.93
CA GLY A 189 -4.25 -19.04 -13.75
C GLY A 189 -3.13 -18.00 -13.65
N LEU A 190 -2.99 -17.35 -12.49
CA LEU A 190 -2.03 -16.28 -12.27
C LEU A 190 -0.75 -16.84 -11.63
N ASP A 191 0.40 -16.27 -12.02
CA ASP A 191 1.67 -16.47 -11.31
C ASP A 191 1.79 -15.42 -10.21
N PHE A 192 1.68 -15.86 -8.96
CA PHE A 192 1.59 -14.98 -7.80
C PHE A 192 2.41 -15.49 -6.63
N ARG A 193 2.70 -14.58 -5.69
CA ARG A 193 3.35 -14.90 -4.42
C ARG A 193 2.61 -14.22 -3.27
N PRO A 194 2.22 -14.95 -2.21
CA PRO A 194 1.93 -14.33 -0.94
C PRO A 194 3.24 -13.80 -0.33
N VAL A 195 3.25 -12.55 0.10
CA VAL A 195 4.40 -11.87 0.68
C VAL A 195 4.03 -11.22 2.00
N GLU A 196 4.92 -11.27 2.98
CA GLU A 196 4.74 -10.52 4.24
C GLU A 196 4.73 -9.01 3.94
N ALA A 197 3.78 -8.30 4.54
CA ALA A 197 3.55 -6.88 4.28
C ALA A 197 3.35 -6.06 5.55
N ASP A 198 3.46 -4.74 5.42
CA ASP A 198 3.14 -3.83 6.51
C ASP A 198 1.64 -3.86 6.81
N THR A 199 1.26 -3.67 8.08
CA THR A 199 -0.16 -3.60 8.47
C THR A 199 -0.76 -2.21 8.19
N GLY A 200 0.08 -1.22 7.93
CA GLY A 200 -0.29 0.10 7.44
C GLY A 200 -1.30 0.82 8.34
N SER A 201 -2.11 1.67 7.70
CA SER A 201 -3.16 2.44 8.38
C SER A 201 -4.40 1.63 8.74
N ILE A 202 -4.49 0.37 8.30
CA ILE A 202 -5.57 -0.54 8.70
C ILE A 202 -5.28 -1.09 10.11
N GLY A 203 -4.00 -1.16 10.49
CA GLY A 203 -3.55 -1.70 11.77
C GLY A 203 -3.58 -3.23 11.79
N GLY A 204 -3.20 -3.82 12.92
CA GLY A 204 -3.13 -5.27 13.14
C GLY A 204 -1.71 -5.79 13.37
N HIS A 205 -1.59 -7.11 13.53
CA HIS A 205 -0.32 -7.78 13.90
C HIS A 205 0.37 -8.49 12.74
N ALA A 206 -0.39 -9.04 11.79
CA ALA A 206 0.14 -9.78 10.63
C ALA A 206 -0.60 -9.38 9.35
N SER A 207 0.16 -9.17 8.27
CA SER A 207 -0.38 -8.80 6.96
C SER A 207 0.35 -9.59 5.87
N HIS A 208 -0.43 -10.13 4.92
CA HIS A 208 0.08 -10.80 3.73
C HIS A 208 -0.55 -10.16 2.51
N GLU A 209 0.30 -9.73 1.57
CA GLU A 209 -0.10 -9.25 0.26
C GLU A 209 0.02 -10.37 -0.77
N PHE A 210 -0.93 -10.45 -1.69
CA PHE A 210 -0.88 -11.42 -2.79
C PHE A 210 -0.49 -10.71 -4.07
N MET A 211 0.78 -10.88 -4.46
CA MET A 211 1.39 -10.14 -5.56
C MET A 211 1.48 -10.99 -6.82
N VAL A 212 0.85 -10.55 -7.90
CA VAL A 212 1.03 -11.15 -9.24
C VAL A 212 2.35 -10.67 -9.82
N LEU A 213 3.20 -11.59 -10.27
CA LEU A 213 4.54 -11.27 -10.76
C LEU A 213 4.44 -10.61 -12.15
N ALA A 214 4.81 -9.33 -12.22
CA ALA A 214 4.82 -8.56 -13.46
C ALA A 214 5.88 -7.45 -13.40
N GLU A 215 6.56 -7.21 -14.53
CA GLU A 215 7.54 -6.11 -14.66
C GLU A 215 6.91 -4.72 -14.48
N THR A 216 5.60 -4.62 -14.68
CA THR A 216 4.83 -3.37 -14.52
C THR A 216 4.21 -3.21 -13.13
N GLY A 217 4.56 -4.04 -12.14
CA GLY A 217 4.10 -3.92 -10.76
C GLY A 217 4.60 -2.61 -10.13
N GLU A 218 3.77 -1.98 -9.30
CA GLU A 218 4.19 -0.78 -8.54
C GLU A 218 5.00 -1.15 -7.30
N ASP A 219 4.78 -2.36 -6.76
CA ASP A 219 5.44 -2.87 -5.56
C ASP A 219 6.68 -3.70 -5.91
N ALA A 220 7.75 -3.47 -5.14
CA ALA A 220 8.94 -4.29 -5.18
C ALA A 220 8.89 -5.32 -4.06
N ILE A 221 9.08 -6.59 -4.43
CA ILE A 221 9.12 -7.72 -3.50
C ILE A 221 10.53 -8.30 -3.41
N ALA A 222 10.94 -8.68 -2.21
CA ALA A 222 12.16 -9.45 -1.98
C ALA A 222 11.78 -10.93 -1.85
N CYS A 223 12.20 -11.75 -2.82
CA CYS A 223 11.97 -13.19 -2.79
C CYS A 223 13.27 -13.95 -2.58
N CYS A 224 13.26 -14.92 -1.66
CA CYS A 224 14.37 -15.85 -1.54
C CYS A 224 14.37 -16.83 -2.71
N THR A 225 15.51 -17.02 -3.35
CA THR A 225 15.67 -17.99 -4.44
C THR A 225 15.80 -19.44 -3.94
N SER A 226 16.01 -19.63 -2.65
CA SER A 226 16.28 -20.94 -2.03
C SER A 226 15.18 -21.43 -1.08
N CYS A 227 14.24 -20.57 -0.67
CA CYS A 227 13.13 -20.96 0.21
C CYS A 227 11.86 -20.15 -0.11
N SER A 228 10.77 -20.39 0.64
CA SER A 228 9.48 -19.74 0.44
C SER A 228 9.39 -18.31 0.95
N PHE A 229 10.46 -17.75 1.54
CA PHE A 229 10.43 -16.38 2.07
C PHE A 229 10.19 -15.37 0.95
N ALA A 230 9.16 -14.54 1.14
CA ALA A 230 8.90 -13.38 0.32
C ALA A 230 8.27 -12.27 1.18
N ALA A 231 8.73 -11.04 1.00
CA ALA A 231 8.21 -9.88 1.70
C ALA A 231 8.19 -8.66 0.78
N ASN A 232 7.25 -7.75 1.00
CA ASN A 232 7.31 -6.42 0.42
C ASN A 232 8.62 -5.74 0.88
N THR A 233 9.33 -5.05 0.00
CA THR A 233 10.59 -4.36 0.34
C THR A 233 10.42 -3.32 1.46
N GLU A 234 9.20 -2.81 1.65
CA GLU A 234 8.80 -1.98 2.76
C GLU A 234 8.99 -2.68 4.12
N LEU A 235 8.76 -4.00 4.21
CA LEU A 235 8.92 -4.79 5.42
C LEU A 235 10.22 -5.62 5.46
N ALA A 236 10.71 -6.05 4.29
CA ALA A 236 11.78 -7.05 4.16
C ALA A 236 13.00 -6.74 5.05
N GLN A 237 13.29 -7.61 6.02
CA GLN A 237 14.37 -7.39 6.96
C GLN A 237 15.74 -7.52 6.28
N VAL A 238 16.61 -6.55 6.53
CA VAL A 238 18.00 -6.62 6.10
C VAL A 238 18.80 -7.34 7.19
N LYS A 239 19.17 -8.61 6.94
CA LYS A 239 20.11 -9.30 7.82
C LYS A 239 21.46 -8.58 7.76
N LYS A 240 22.13 -8.45 8.92
CA LYS A 240 23.49 -7.90 8.97
C LYS A 240 24.36 -8.68 8.00
N GLN A 241 25.05 -7.96 7.11
CA GLN A 241 25.95 -8.52 6.12
C GLN A 241 27.05 -9.29 6.87
N THR A 242 27.04 -10.61 6.79
CA THR A 242 28.09 -11.49 7.34
C THR A 242 29.21 -11.74 6.35
N GLN A 243 29.02 -11.36 5.08
CA GLN A 243 29.99 -11.52 4.00
C GLN A 243 30.28 -10.16 3.35
N GLY A 244 31.56 -9.82 3.27
CA GLY A 244 32.09 -8.54 2.79
C GLY A 244 33.31 -8.13 3.59
N GLU A 245 34.13 -7.22 3.04
CA GLU A 245 35.21 -6.62 3.81
C GLU A 245 34.62 -5.85 5.00
N PRO A 246 35.00 -6.17 6.25
CA PRO A 246 34.55 -5.43 7.41
C PRO A 246 34.92 -3.95 7.25
N PHE A 247 34.04 -3.06 7.68
CA PHE A 247 34.39 -1.65 7.77
C PHE A 247 35.54 -1.52 8.77
N VAL A 248 36.68 -1.05 8.29
CA VAL A 248 37.84 -0.72 9.13
C VAL A 248 37.71 0.76 9.47
N PRO A 249 37.50 1.13 10.75
CA PRO A 249 37.49 2.52 11.15
C PRO A 249 38.80 3.20 10.74
N GLY A 250 38.69 4.39 10.15
CA GLY A 250 39.87 5.22 9.90
C GLY A 250 40.56 5.59 11.21
N THR A 251 41.89 5.64 11.19
CA THR A 251 42.71 6.08 12.34
C THR A 251 43.06 7.57 12.29
N GLU A 252 42.60 8.28 11.24
CA GLU A 252 42.80 9.72 11.10
C GLU A 252 42.02 10.50 12.16
N GLU A 253 42.59 11.60 12.65
CA GLU A 253 41.88 12.54 13.49
C GLU A 253 40.76 13.25 12.70
N LEU A 254 39.68 13.58 13.41
CA LEU A 254 38.54 14.29 12.84
C LEU A 254 38.97 15.68 12.32
N LYS A 255 38.90 15.87 11.00
CA LYS A 255 39.23 17.14 10.33
C LYS A 255 38.04 17.69 9.53
N ARG A 256 37.87 19.01 9.54
CA ARG A 256 36.93 19.69 8.65
C ARG A 256 37.57 19.82 7.27
N VAL A 257 36.80 19.53 6.22
CA VAL A 257 37.21 19.67 4.82
C VAL A 257 36.17 20.52 4.10
N ASP A 258 36.61 21.55 3.37
CA ASP A 258 35.70 22.40 2.61
C ASP A 258 35.19 21.66 1.36
N THR A 259 33.87 21.51 1.26
CA THR A 259 33.18 20.84 0.13
C THR A 259 32.23 21.81 -0.60
N PRO A 260 32.73 22.92 -1.17
CA PRO A 260 31.88 23.98 -1.72
C PRO A 260 31.00 23.48 -2.87
N GLY A 261 29.68 23.67 -2.73
CA GLY A 261 28.69 23.30 -3.73
C GLY A 261 28.50 21.79 -3.93
N LYS A 262 29.03 20.93 -3.04
CA LYS A 262 28.84 19.47 -3.07
C LYS A 262 27.83 19.09 -1.99
N ARG A 263 26.64 18.64 -2.38
CA ARG A 263 25.51 18.35 -1.47
C ARG A 263 25.07 16.90 -1.54
N ALA A 264 25.16 16.27 -2.72
CA ALA A 264 24.77 14.88 -2.91
C ALA A 264 25.93 13.93 -2.60
N VAL A 265 25.60 12.69 -2.23
CA VAL A 265 26.61 11.65 -1.93
C VAL A 265 27.53 11.42 -3.12
N GLU A 266 26.98 11.39 -4.33
CA GLU A 266 27.74 11.21 -5.58
C GLU A 266 28.74 12.34 -5.82
N GLU A 267 28.42 13.56 -5.38
CA GLU A 267 29.28 14.73 -5.52
C GLU A 267 30.42 14.70 -4.50
N VAL A 268 30.09 14.36 -3.25
CA VAL A 268 31.05 14.30 -2.15
C VAL A 268 32.03 13.13 -2.32
N THR A 269 31.54 11.95 -2.72
CA THR A 269 32.39 10.78 -3.02
C THR A 269 33.40 11.07 -4.11
N LYS A 270 32.97 11.69 -5.23
CA LYS A 270 33.86 12.08 -6.33
C LYS A 270 34.87 13.14 -5.92
N PHE A 271 34.47 14.09 -5.07
CA PHE A 271 35.34 15.17 -4.63
C PHE A 271 36.42 14.71 -3.65
N LEU A 272 36.06 13.83 -2.71
CA LEU A 272 36.96 13.34 -1.66
C LEU A 272 37.72 12.06 -2.05
N ASP A 273 37.46 11.50 -3.23
CA ASP A 273 37.96 10.19 -3.67
C ASP A 273 37.66 9.08 -2.64
N LYS A 274 36.38 9.02 -2.21
CA LYS A 274 35.87 8.08 -1.20
C LYS A 274 34.72 7.26 -1.76
N LYS A 275 34.52 6.07 -1.21
CA LYS A 275 33.39 5.21 -1.58
C LYS A 275 32.13 5.68 -0.84
N ALA A 276 30.96 5.54 -1.46
CA ALA A 276 29.68 5.88 -0.81
C ALA A 276 29.47 5.11 0.51
N ARG A 277 30.02 3.89 0.61
CA ARG A 277 30.00 3.09 1.84
C ARG A 277 30.74 3.72 3.04
N GLU A 278 31.62 4.67 2.78
CA GLU A 278 32.46 5.36 3.78
C GLU A 278 31.82 6.68 4.25
N LEU A 279 30.71 7.09 3.63
CA LEU A 279 29.94 8.26 4.01
C LEU A 279 28.75 7.87 4.87
N VAL A 280 28.38 8.79 5.76
CA VAL A 280 27.13 8.73 6.53
C VAL A 280 26.20 9.83 6.01
N LYS A 281 25.05 9.42 5.46
CA LYS A 281 23.92 10.31 5.18
C LYS A 281 23.20 10.63 6.48
N THR A 282 22.94 11.92 6.71
CA THR A 282 22.11 12.40 7.81
C THR A 282 20.89 13.10 7.24
N LEU A 283 19.72 12.53 7.47
CA LEU A 283 18.43 13.09 7.07
C LEU A 283 17.68 13.54 8.33
N ILE A 284 17.03 14.69 8.25
CA ILE A 284 16.17 15.17 9.35
C ILE A 284 14.71 15.01 8.92
N PHE A 285 13.96 14.31 9.75
CA PHE A 285 12.52 14.12 9.59
C PHE A 285 11.77 14.77 10.74
N LEU A 286 10.50 15.06 10.52
CA LEU A 286 9.53 15.40 11.55
C LEU A 286 8.64 14.18 11.77
N ALA A 287 8.78 13.55 12.92
CA ALA A 287 7.91 12.48 13.40
C ALA A 287 6.93 13.08 14.40
N ASP A 288 5.65 13.16 14.04
CA ASP A 288 4.61 13.85 14.83
C ASP A 288 5.06 15.23 15.32
N GLU A 289 5.56 16.04 14.39
CA GLU A 289 6.11 17.40 14.59
C GLU A 289 7.43 17.48 15.37
N LYS A 290 7.99 16.36 15.82
CA LYS A 290 9.29 16.32 16.51
C LYS A 290 10.43 16.00 15.55
N PRO A 291 11.53 16.78 15.55
CA PRO A 291 12.67 16.51 14.68
C PRO A 291 13.41 15.24 15.12
N VAL A 292 13.69 14.36 14.16
CA VAL A 292 14.46 13.12 14.33
C VAL A 292 15.58 13.08 13.29
N ALA A 293 16.80 12.83 13.75
CA ALA A 293 17.95 12.62 12.87
C ALA A 293 18.13 11.14 12.53
N VAL A 294 18.21 10.84 11.24
CA VAL A 294 18.31 9.49 10.71
C VAL A 294 19.66 9.33 10.02
N LEU A 295 20.41 8.33 10.47
CA LEU A 295 21.78 8.08 10.04
C LEU A 295 21.86 6.78 9.25
N MET A 296 22.44 6.84 8.06
CA MET A 296 22.65 5.65 7.22
C MET A 296 23.89 5.76 6.36
N ARG A 297 24.32 4.63 5.82
CA ARG A 297 25.45 4.55 4.88
C ARG A 297 25.10 5.27 3.57
N GLY A 298 26.09 5.89 2.92
CA GLY A 298 25.88 6.72 1.73
C GLY A 298 25.25 5.99 0.53
N ASP A 299 25.44 4.67 0.44
CA ASP A 299 24.91 3.77 -0.57
C ASP A 299 23.61 3.05 -0.16
N HIS A 300 23.01 3.41 0.98
CA HIS A 300 21.70 2.91 1.40
C HIS A 300 20.64 4.00 1.23
N GLU A 301 19.41 3.62 0.88
CA GLU A 301 18.26 4.53 0.89
C GLU A 301 17.40 4.33 2.13
N LEU A 302 16.76 5.41 2.57
CA LEU A 302 15.84 5.36 3.70
C LEU A 302 14.56 4.62 3.29
N ASN A 303 14.17 3.66 4.10
CA ASN A 303 12.82 3.12 4.08
C ASN A 303 11.99 3.87 5.14
N GLU A 304 11.13 4.76 4.67
CA GLU A 304 10.30 5.61 5.54
C GLU A 304 9.26 4.80 6.33
N VAL A 305 8.75 3.70 5.77
CA VAL A 305 7.81 2.79 6.47
C VAL A 305 8.46 2.17 7.69
N LYS A 306 9.68 1.63 7.54
CA LYS A 306 10.47 1.09 8.66
C LYS A 306 10.77 2.14 9.71
N LEU A 307 11.13 3.36 9.29
CA LEU A 307 11.40 4.45 10.22
C LEU A 307 10.14 4.83 11.00
N LYS A 308 9.01 5.01 10.32
CA LYS A 308 7.73 5.32 10.93
C LYS A 308 7.34 4.28 11.97
N ASN A 309 7.48 2.99 11.64
CA ASN A 309 7.16 1.88 12.53
C ASN A 309 8.07 1.82 13.76
N VAL A 310 9.38 2.02 13.59
CA VAL A 310 10.34 2.05 14.72
C VAL A 310 10.07 3.22 15.65
N LEU A 311 9.67 4.38 15.10
CA LEU A 311 9.33 5.57 15.88
C LEU A 311 7.93 5.52 16.50
N GLY A 312 7.07 4.59 16.06
CA GLY A 312 5.65 4.59 16.42
C GLY A 312 4.91 5.86 15.99
N ALA A 313 5.42 6.56 14.96
CA ALA A 313 4.93 7.87 14.56
C ALA A 313 3.66 7.75 13.71
N GLN A 314 2.69 8.64 13.91
CA GLN A 314 1.49 8.67 13.07
C GLN A 314 1.78 9.36 11.73
N LYS A 315 2.57 10.43 11.78
CA LYS A 315 2.98 11.25 10.65
C LYS A 315 4.49 11.34 10.60
N LEU A 316 5.05 11.10 9.41
CA LEU A 316 6.48 11.23 9.14
C LEU A 316 6.64 12.11 7.89
N GLU A 317 7.37 13.21 8.02
CA GLU A 317 7.61 14.15 6.91
C GLU A 317 9.08 14.55 6.87
N MET A 318 9.64 14.72 5.68
CA MET A 318 10.99 15.27 5.55
C MET A 318 11.00 16.72 6.04
N ALA A 319 11.97 17.07 6.89
CA ALA A 319 12.06 18.42 7.44
C ALA A 319 12.38 19.46 6.35
N ASP A 320 11.77 20.63 6.46
CA ASP A 320 12.10 21.77 5.60
C ASP A 320 13.53 22.31 5.88
N PRO A 321 14.11 23.10 4.96
CA PRO A 321 15.46 23.63 5.12
C PRO A 321 15.67 24.48 6.38
N GLU A 322 14.65 25.20 6.84
CA GLU A 322 14.75 26.04 8.04
C GLU A 322 14.86 25.19 9.30
N THR A 323 14.07 24.13 9.38
CA THR A 323 14.09 23.13 10.44
C THR A 323 15.41 22.38 10.45
N VAL A 324 15.93 21.96 9.29
CA VAL A 324 17.26 21.33 9.19
C VAL A 324 18.34 22.27 9.75
N LYS A 325 18.32 23.54 9.36
CA LYS A 325 19.29 24.55 9.84
C LYS A 325 19.17 24.81 11.33
N ARG A 326 17.94 24.88 11.85
CA ARG A 326 17.67 25.06 13.29
C ARG A 326 18.16 23.86 14.11
N THR A 327 17.94 22.64 13.62
CA THR A 327 18.27 21.40 14.36
C THR A 327 19.76 21.04 14.26
N THR A 328 20.37 21.24 13.09
CA THR A 328 21.75 20.78 12.83
C THR A 328 22.79 21.90 12.83
N GLY A 329 22.36 23.16 12.72
CA GLY A 329 23.24 24.30 12.46
C GLY A 329 23.77 24.39 11.02
N ALA A 330 23.43 23.42 10.15
CA ALA A 330 23.92 23.32 8.77
C ALA A 330 22.79 23.42 7.74
N GLU A 331 23.13 23.82 6.52
CA GLU A 331 22.19 23.78 5.39
C GLU A 331 21.96 22.34 4.90
N VAL A 332 20.85 22.14 4.18
CA VAL A 332 20.54 20.86 3.52
C VAL A 332 21.70 20.46 2.60
N GLY A 333 22.17 19.22 2.77
CA GLY A 333 23.35 18.68 2.07
C GLY A 333 24.67 18.80 2.84
N PHE A 334 24.69 19.52 3.97
CA PHE A 334 25.86 19.66 4.84
C PHE A 334 25.59 19.23 6.29
N ALA A 335 24.38 18.74 6.58
CA ALA A 335 24.03 18.19 7.89
C ALA A 335 24.77 16.87 8.16
N GLY A 336 25.21 16.70 9.40
CA GLY A 336 25.91 15.50 9.87
C GLY A 336 25.59 15.20 11.35
N PRO A 337 26.03 14.04 11.88
CA PRO A 337 25.73 13.65 13.26
C PRO A 337 26.50 14.44 14.32
N ILE A 338 27.63 15.05 13.95
CA ILE A 338 28.55 15.66 14.91
C ILE A 338 27.92 16.94 15.47
N GLY A 339 27.74 16.98 16.79
CA GLY A 339 27.18 18.13 17.50
C GLY A 339 25.65 18.16 17.54
N LEU A 340 24.97 17.09 17.09
CA LEU A 340 23.54 16.95 17.33
C LEU A 340 23.27 16.62 18.81
N PRO A 341 22.26 17.23 19.44
CA PRO A 341 21.84 16.86 20.78
C PRO A 341 21.34 15.41 20.80
N SER A 342 21.63 14.69 21.89
CA SER A 342 21.32 13.27 22.05
C SER A 342 19.87 12.96 22.46
N ASP A 343 19.06 14.00 22.71
CA ASP A 343 17.77 13.92 23.38
C ASP A 343 16.61 14.40 22.49
#